data_AF-A0A094ASA8-F1
#
_entry.id   AF-A0A094ASA8-F1
#
_cell.length_a   1.000
_cell.length_b   1.000
_cell.length_c   1.000
_cell.angle_alpha   90.00
_cell.angle_beta   90.00
_cell.angle_gamma   90.00
#
_symmetry.space_group_name_H-M   'P 1'
#
loop_
_entity.id
_entity.type
_entity.pdbx_description
1 polymer ?
#
loop_
_entity_poly.entity_id
_entity_poly.type
_entity_poly.pdbx_seq_one_letter_code
_entity_poly.pdbx_strand_id
1 'polypeptide(L)'
;MAILNDLIKRGVRVVPRWPSTVVGASKETLGFLLAQGWDINARGYSPNDKQPFMWLVATDYDMVKWCLEHGASVHPRGQELFRDGVTKTKARRECQQILEIVAPHGSIATFDLLRSKGAPLGWRPLHLAVETATYFSPSDKNDDVKHIERMAMVHYLLDVVGLDVNAPDQPVGSKILPMHSGTPICYISDGMLGRDNRELTWLLLDRGADPTDALRFAKSDSDFAEDVKEWKAWKEKQGGDGWEAKQGCNRREAKEGGDSKCCVQ
;
A
#
# COMPACT_ATOMS: atom_id res chain seq x y z
N MET A 1 33.69 -19.22 -9.65
CA MET A 1 34.61 -18.79 -8.56
C MET A 1 36.07 -18.73 -8.98
N ALA A 2 36.74 -19.85 -9.32
CA ALA A 2 38.20 -19.89 -9.55
C ALA A 2 38.77 -18.76 -10.44
N ILE A 3 38.14 -18.47 -11.59
CA ILE A 3 38.55 -17.41 -12.52
C ILE A 3 38.49 -16.01 -11.87
N LEU A 4 37.42 -15.70 -11.13
CA LEU A 4 37.27 -14.42 -10.43
C LEU A 4 38.37 -14.25 -9.36
N ASN A 5 38.68 -15.31 -8.62
CA ASN A 5 39.74 -15.30 -7.61
C ASN A 5 41.13 -15.05 -8.22
N ASP A 6 41.40 -15.52 -9.43
CA ASP A 6 42.64 -15.23 -10.15
C ASP A 6 42.70 -13.77 -10.65
N LEU A 7 41.59 -13.24 -11.17
CA LEU A 7 41.47 -11.83 -11.55
C LEU A 7 41.71 -10.90 -10.34
N ILE A 8 41.15 -11.21 -9.17
CA ILE A 8 41.37 -10.46 -7.92
C ILE A 8 42.84 -10.50 -7.50
N LYS A 9 43.51 -11.66 -7.59
CA LYS A 9 44.95 -11.79 -7.32
C LYS A 9 45.82 -10.95 -8.26
N ARG A 10 45.33 -10.65 -9.47
CA ARG A 10 45.95 -9.73 -10.44
C ARG A 10 45.54 -8.26 -10.22
N GLY A 11 44.84 -7.94 -9.14
CA GLY A 11 44.39 -6.57 -8.80
C GLY A 11 43.13 -6.10 -9.52
N VAL A 12 42.42 -6.98 -10.24
CA VAL A 12 41.19 -6.60 -10.97
C VAL A 12 40.04 -6.44 -9.99
N ARG A 13 39.42 -5.25 -9.97
CA ARG A 13 38.22 -4.95 -9.19
C ARG A 13 36.99 -5.61 -9.83
N VAL A 14 36.41 -6.61 -9.17
CA VAL A 14 35.27 -7.40 -9.68
C VAL A 14 33.88 -6.96 -9.20
N VAL A 15 33.79 -5.93 -8.34
CA VAL A 15 32.49 -5.46 -7.82
C VAL A 15 31.68 -4.70 -8.87
N PRO A 16 30.34 -4.88 -8.94
CA PRO A 16 29.50 -4.21 -9.91
C PRO A 16 29.48 -2.70 -9.70
N ARG A 17 29.29 -1.94 -10.78
CA ARG A 17 29.18 -0.47 -10.76
C ARG A 17 27.79 0.03 -10.33
N TRP A 18 26.76 -0.79 -10.53
CA TRP A 18 25.34 -0.45 -10.41
C TRP A 18 24.61 -1.59 -9.69
N PRO A 19 23.70 -1.34 -8.71
CA PRO A 19 22.95 -2.41 -8.05
C PRO A 19 22.11 -3.25 -9.03
N SER A 20 21.56 -2.63 -10.07
CA SER A 20 20.84 -3.31 -11.16
C SER A 20 21.65 -4.36 -11.93
N THR A 21 22.99 -4.28 -11.92
CA THR A 21 23.86 -5.25 -12.63
C THR A 21 23.86 -6.64 -11.99
N VAL A 22 23.38 -6.79 -10.75
CA VAL A 22 23.35 -8.07 -10.02
C VAL A 22 21.95 -8.54 -9.61
N VAL A 23 20.90 -7.93 -10.17
CA VAL A 23 19.54 -8.47 -10.09
C VAL A 23 19.51 -9.83 -10.81
N GLY A 24 18.96 -10.86 -10.14
CA GLY A 24 19.00 -12.24 -10.61
C GLY A 24 20.30 -13.00 -10.33
N ALA A 25 21.30 -12.39 -9.68
CA ALA A 25 22.48 -13.12 -9.21
C ALA A 25 22.14 -14.01 -7.99
N SER A 26 22.84 -15.14 -7.87
CA SER A 26 22.61 -16.09 -6.76
C SER A 26 23.13 -15.54 -5.41
N LYS A 27 22.60 -16.03 -4.29
CA LYS A 27 23.00 -15.59 -2.94
C LYS A 27 24.48 -15.83 -2.65
N GLU A 28 25.08 -16.88 -3.23
CA GLU A 28 26.51 -17.18 -3.16
C GLU A 28 27.33 -16.18 -3.98
N THR A 29 26.81 -15.77 -5.14
CA THR A 29 27.43 -14.76 -6.00
C THR A 29 27.41 -13.39 -5.32
N LEU A 30 26.27 -12.99 -4.74
CA LEU A 30 26.12 -11.76 -3.98
C LEU A 30 27.00 -11.77 -2.71
N GLY A 31 27.02 -12.88 -1.96
CA GLY A 31 27.88 -13.07 -0.79
C GLY A 31 29.38 -12.99 -1.12
N PHE A 32 29.80 -13.51 -2.28
CA PHE A 32 31.16 -13.31 -2.77
C PHE A 32 31.46 -11.84 -3.09
N LEU A 33 30.54 -11.14 -3.76
CA LEU A 33 30.73 -9.73 -4.09
C LEU A 33 30.86 -8.86 -2.83
N LEU A 34 30.05 -9.13 -1.79
CA LEU A 34 30.20 -8.51 -0.46
C LEU A 34 31.61 -8.73 0.11
N ALA A 35 32.12 -9.97 0.05
CA ALA A 35 33.47 -10.30 0.48
C ALA A 35 34.59 -9.64 -0.38
N GLN A 36 34.26 -9.10 -1.56
CA GLN A 36 35.14 -8.28 -2.40
C GLN A 36 34.91 -6.77 -2.24
N GLY A 37 34.17 -6.35 -1.21
CA GLY A 37 33.91 -4.92 -0.93
C GLY A 37 32.83 -4.29 -1.81
N TRP A 38 31.88 -5.08 -2.30
CA TRP A 38 30.65 -4.54 -2.85
C TRP A 38 29.78 -4.00 -1.71
N ASP A 39 29.26 -2.79 -1.88
CA ASP A 39 28.38 -2.13 -0.92
C ASP A 39 26.93 -2.33 -1.36
N ILE A 40 26.19 -3.20 -0.66
CA ILE A 40 24.77 -3.50 -0.90
C ILE A 40 23.86 -2.25 -0.73
N ASN A 41 24.33 -1.24 0.00
CA ASN A 41 23.67 0.04 0.21
C ASN A 41 24.12 1.12 -0.78
N ALA A 42 24.99 0.79 -1.73
CA ALA A 42 25.35 1.71 -2.81
C ALA A 42 24.13 2.04 -3.67
N ARG A 43 24.10 3.27 -4.17
CA ARG A 43 23.10 3.78 -5.12
C ARG A 43 23.83 4.24 -6.37
N GLY A 44 23.27 3.99 -7.54
CA GLY A 44 23.81 4.48 -8.79
C GLY A 44 23.73 6.01 -8.89
N TYR A 45 24.74 6.60 -9.55
CA TYR A 45 24.76 8.03 -9.89
C TYR A 45 23.85 8.38 -11.10
N SER A 46 23.43 7.38 -11.87
CA SER A 46 22.53 7.54 -13.02
C SER A 46 21.12 7.93 -12.56
N PRO A 47 20.38 8.82 -13.27
CA PRO A 47 18.96 9.08 -13.02
C PRO A 47 18.09 7.81 -12.83
N ASN A 48 18.43 6.72 -13.53
CA ASN A 48 17.61 5.52 -13.62
C ASN A 48 18.04 4.39 -12.65
N ASP A 49 19.11 4.56 -11.86
CA ASP A 49 19.71 3.51 -11.02
C ASP A 49 19.91 3.98 -9.56
N LYS A 50 19.12 4.96 -9.10
CA LYS A 50 19.32 5.60 -7.79
C LYS A 50 18.81 4.80 -6.59
N GLN A 51 18.29 3.59 -6.81
CA GLN A 51 17.82 2.69 -5.77
C GLN A 51 18.95 1.73 -5.32
N PRO A 52 19.05 1.36 -4.04
CA PRO A 52 19.97 0.33 -3.57
C PRO A 52 19.45 -1.07 -3.92
N PHE A 53 20.28 -2.10 -3.83
CA PHE A 53 19.95 -3.45 -4.34
C PHE A 53 18.62 -4.02 -3.80
N MET A 54 18.38 -3.88 -2.48
CA MET A 54 17.18 -4.41 -1.81
C MET A 54 15.85 -3.84 -2.35
N TRP A 55 15.86 -2.65 -2.96
CA TRP A 55 14.66 -2.08 -3.61
C TRP A 55 14.31 -2.80 -4.91
N LEU A 56 15.33 -3.21 -5.68
CA LEU A 56 15.18 -3.86 -6.99
C LEU A 56 14.69 -5.32 -6.88
N VAL A 57 14.77 -5.89 -5.67
CA VAL A 57 14.32 -7.25 -5.33
C VAL A 57 13.22 -7.23 -4.26
N ALA A 58 12.56 -6.09 -4.03
CA ALA A 58 11.62 -5.88 -2.94
C ALA A 58 10.34 -6.76 -2.99
N THR A 59 10.10 -7.45 -4.09
CA THR A 59 9.02 -8.43 -4.24
C THR A 59 9.41 -9.85 -3.79
N ASP A 60 10.71 -10.18 -3.76
CA ASP A 60 11.25 -11.46 -3.32
C ASP A 60 11.53 -11.41 -1.80
N TYR A 61 10.66 -12.05 -1.01
CA TYR A 61 10.80 -12.14 0.45
C TYR A 61 12.14 -12.74 0.88
N ASP A 62 12.59 -13.81 0.21
CA ASP A 62 13.79 -14.55 0.58
C ASP A 62 15.06 -13.81 0.19
N MET A 63 15.02 -12.98 -0.86
CA MET A 63 16.11 -12.06 -1.19
C MET A 63 16.11 -10.82 -0.30
N VAL A 64 14.96 -10.22 0.02
CA VAL A 64 14.87 -9.10 0.99
C VAL A 64 15.39 -9.52 2.36
N LYS A 65 14.97 -10.69 2.86
CA LYS A 65 15.48 -11.26 4.11
C LYS A 65 17.00 -11.44 4.06
N TRP A 66 17.53 -12.04 2.99
CA TRP A 66 18.98 -12.21 2.81
C TRP A 66 19.72 -10.87 2.78
N CYS A 67 19.17 -9.85 2.11
CA CYS A 67 19.75 -8.49 2.08
C CYS A 67 19.86 -7.91 3.49
N LEU A 68 18.79 -7.99 4.29
CA LEU A 68 18.76 -7.49 5.68
C LEU A 68 19.76 -8.24 6.57
N GLU A 69 19.88 -9.56 6.42
CA GLU A 69 20.88 -10.39 7.12
C GLU A 69 22.32 -10.02 6.75
N HIS A 70 22.54 -9.47 5.56
CA HIS A 70 23.84 -9.03 5.04
C HIS A 70 24.04 -7.50 5.11
N GLY A 71 23.30 -6.81 5.98
CA GLY A 71 23.52 -5.40 6.30
C GLY A 71 22.93 -4.39 5.31
N ALA A 72 21.94 -4.78 4.51
CA ALA A 72 21.11 -3.82 3.78
C ALA A 72 20.27 -2.98 4.76
N SER A 73 20.24 -1.66 4.51
CA SER A 73 19.55 -0.68 5.32
C SER A 73 18.17 -0.36 4.74
N VAL A 74 17.15 -0.29 5.59
CA VAL A 74 15.83 0.28 5.24
C VAL A 74 15.84 1.81 5.15
N HIS A 75 17.00 2.44 5.41
CA HIS A 75 17.26 3.87 5.23
C HIS A 75 18.42 4.04 4.23
N PRO A 76 18.14 4.38 2.94
CA PRO A 76 19.16 4.51 1.91
C PRO A 76 20.19 5.61 2.20
N ARG A 77 21.46 5.38 1.83
CA ARG A 77 22.51 6.39 2.03
C ARG A 77 22.20 7.66 1.24
N GLY A 78 22.37 8.82 1.86
CA GLY A 78 22.07 10.12 1.24
C GLY A 78 20.58 10.39 1.06
N GLN A 79 19.70 9.70 1.80
CA GLN A 79 18.30 10.05 1.95
C GLN A 79 18.07 10.59 3.36
N GLU A 80 17.32 11.70 3.46
CA GLU A 80 16.89 12.25 4.74
C GLU A 80 15.90 11.30 5.42
N LEU A 81 15.97 11.19 6.74
CA LEU A 81 14.97 10.45 7.52
C LEU A 81 13.58 11.03 7.21
N PHE A 82 12.63 10.15 6.85
CA PHE A 82 11.28 10.58 6.52
C PHE A 82 10.62 11.23 7.73
N ARG A 83 10.28 12.51 7.58
CA ARG A 83 9.47 13.29 8.52
C ARG A 83 8.31 13.88 7.75
N ASP A 84 7.09 13.54 8.18
CA ASP A 84 5.91 13.98 7.46
C ASP A 84 5.75 15.51 7.47
N GLY A 85 5.13 16.05 6.42
CA GLY A 85 5.05 17.50 6.13
C GLY A 85 6.39 18.18 5.78
N VAL A 86 7.53 17.65 6.25
CA VAL A 86 8.86 18.30 6.20
C VAL A 86 9.72 17.80 5.04
N THR A 87 9.72 16.51 4.71
CA THR A 87 10.60 15.92 3.66
C THR A 87 10.16 16.29 2.24
N LYS A 88 10.31 17.58 1.87
CA LYS A 88 9.95 18.17 0.57
C LYS A 88 11.05 18.06 -0.50
N THR A 89 12.00 17.13 -0.33
CA THR A 89 13.30 17.18 -1.01
C THR A 89 13.41 16.30 -2.25
N LYS A 90 14.26 16.75 -3.19
CA LYS A 90 14.62 16.05 -4.44
C LYS A 90 15.02 14.58 -4.20
N ALA A 91 15.69 14.32 -3.08
CA ALA A 91 16.13 12.98 -2.66
C ALA A 91 15.02 11.93 -2.68
N ARG A 92 13.75 12.30 -2.45
CA ARG A 92 12.61 11.36 -2.50
C ARG A 92 12.15 11.01 -3.92
N ARG A 93 12.27 11.91 -4.90
CA ARG A 93 12.14 11.54 -6.32
C ARG A 93 13.27 10.60 -6.76
N GLU A 94 14.39 10.65 -6.06
CA GLU A 94 15.61 9.91 -6.35
C GLU A 94 15.75 8.60 -5.55
N CYS A 95 14.92 8.37 -4.53
CA CYS A 95 14.70 7.07 -3.92
C CYS A 95 13.36 7.10 -3.17
N GLN A 96 12.42 6.28 -3.62
CA GLN A 96 11.15 6.09 -2.95
C GLN A 96 11.38 5.32 -1.61
N GLN A 97 10.45 5.38 -0.65
CA GLN A 97 10.56 4.53 0.54
C GLN A 97 10.18 3.09 0.16
N ILE A 98 10.89 2.09 0.69
CA ILE A 98 10.69 0.69 0.25
C ILE A 98 9.26 0.18 0.49
N LEU A 99 8.56 0.64 1.54
CA LEU A 99 7.16 0.26 1.77
C LEU A 99 6.20 0.80 0.70
N GLU A 100 6.51 1.91 0.02
CA GLU A 100 5.75 2.36 -1.16
C GLU A 100 6.01 1.49 -2.41
N ILE A 101 7.08 0.68 -2.44
CA ILE A 101 7.39 -0.25 -3.54
C ILE A 101 6.82 -1.65 -3.24
N VAL A 102 6.81 -2.05 -1.96
CA VAL A 102 6.28 -3.34 -1.51
C VAL A 102 4.75 -3.34 -1.51
N ALA A 103 4.09 -2.22 -1.18
CA ALA A 103 2.63 -2.12 -1.22
C ALA A 103 1.99 -2.49 -2.58
N PRO A 104 2.42 -1.94 -3.74
CA PRO A 104 1.83 -2.32 -5.01
C PRO A 104 2.21 -3.74 -5.49
N HIS A 105 3.39 -4.28 -5.15
CA HIS A 105 3.92 -5.46 -5.86
C HIS A 105 4.42 -6.62 -4.97
N GLY A 106 4.80 -6.35 -3.72
CA GLY A 106 5.30 -7.37 -2.79
C GLY A 106 4.18 -8.13 -2.08
N SER A 107 4.56 -8.90 -1.06
CA SER A 107 3.65 -9.61 -0.16
C SER A 107 3.55 -8.90 1.19
N ILE A 108 2.47 -9.17 1.94
CA ILE A 108 2.29 -8.68 3.32
C ILE A 108 3.46 -9.11 4.21
N ALA A 109 3.97 -10.34 4.05
CA ALA A 109 5.12 -10.84 4.81
C ALA A 109 6.40 -10.02 4.58
N THR A 110 6.67 -9.57 3.34
CA THR A 110 7.79 -8.67 3.05
C THR A 110 7.55 -7.27 3.61
N PHE A 111 6.30 -6.80 3.60
CA PHE A 111 5.91 -5.50 4.16
C PHE A 111 6.12 -5.47 5.69
N ASP A 112 5.60 -6.47 6.41
CA ASP A 112 5.79 -6.62 7.86
C ASP A 112 7.26 -6.82 8.23
N LEU A 113 8.03 -7.62 7.46
CA LEU A 113 9.46 -7.79 7.69
C LEU A 113 10.18 -6.44 7.64
N LEU A 114 9.94 -5.63 6.62
CA LEU A 114 10.58 -4.31 6.48
C LEU A 114 10.08 -3.31 7.53
N ARG A 115 8.76 -3.27 7.80
CA ARG A 115 8.15 -2.48 8.88
C ARG A 115 8.78 -2.80 10.24
N SER A 116 9.04 -4.09 10.53
CA SER A 116 9.70 -4.56 11.76
C SER A 116 11.16 -4.10 11.90
N LYS A 117 11.82 -3.77 10.78
CA LYS A 117 13.17 -3.17 10.76
C LYS A 117 13.16 -1.64 10.80
N GLY A 118 12.00 -1.01 10.96
CA GLY A 118 11.86 0.46 10.99
C GLY A 118 11.75 1.11 9.62
N ALA A 119 11.40 0.36 8.55
CA ALA A 119 11.19 0.95 7.24
C ALA A 119 10.07 2.00 7.29
N PRO A 120 10.29 3.23 6.79
CA PRO A 120 9.27 4.26 6.78
C PRO A 120 8.18 3.96 5.75
N LEU A 121 6.92 4.19 6.11
CA LEU A 121 5.75 4.03 5.23
C LEU A 121 5.82 4.95 4.01
N GLY A 122 6.12 6.23 4.22
CA GLY A 122 6.01 7.25 3.18
C GLY A 122 4.60 7.85 3.11
N TRP A 123 4.14 8.19 1.90
CA TRP A 123 2.84 8.84 1.63
C TRP A 123 1.96 7.95 0.74
N ARG A 124 2.57 7.19 -0.18
CA ARG A 124 1.85 6.46 -1.23
C ARG A 124 1.66 4.93 -1.08
N PRO A 125 1.85 4.24 0.07
CA PRO A 125 1.59 2.79 0.13
C PRO A 125 0.14 2.42 -0.25
N LEU A 126 -0.85 3.05 0.38
CA LEU A 126 -2.27 2.78 0.10
C LEU A 126 -2.66 3.19 -1.32
N HIS A 127 -2.24 4.38 -1.75
CA HIS A 127 -2.44 4.89 -3.11
C HIS A 127 -1.99 3.89 -4.19
N LEU A 128 -0.75 3.39 -4.11
CA LEU A 128 -0.17 2.51 -5.12
C LEU A 128 -0.73 1.08 -5.03
N ALA A 129 -1.14 0.62 -3.84
CA ALA A 129 -1.84 -0.65 -3.66
C ALA A 129 -3.25 -0.62 -4.29
N VAL A 130 -4.00 0.47 -4.10
CA VAL A 130 -5.31 0.70 -4.73
C VAL A 130 -5.16 0.80 -6.26
N GLU A 131 -4.24 1.62 -6.75
CA GLU A 131 -3.94 1.73 -8.19
C GLU A 131 -3.65 0.36 -8.81
N THR A 132 -2.75 -0.41 -8.18
CA THR A 132 -2.32 -1.72 -8.73
C THR A 132 -3.41 -2.78 -8.67
N ALA A 133 -4.35 -2.71 -7.73
CA ALA A 133 -5.50 -3.62 -7.69
C ALA A 133 -6.39 -3.52 -8.95
N THR A 134 -6.41 -2.35 -9.62
CA THR A 134 -7.21 -2.11 -10.84
C THR A 134 -6.64 -2.75 -12.12
N TYR A 135 -5.32 -2.96 -12.22
CA TYR A 135 -4.65 -3.24 -13.50
C TYR A 135 -4.83 -4.68 -14.07
N PHE A 136 -5.52 -5.57 -13.37
CA PHE A 136 -5.57 -7.00 -13.71
C PHE A 136 -6.75 -7.37 -14.62
N SER A 137 -6.55 -7.35 -15.94
CA SER A 137 -7.53 -7.93 -16.89
C SER A 137 -7.83 -9.41 -16.56
N PRO A 138 -9.09 -9.90 -16.67
CA PRO A 138 -9.46 -11.31 -16.42
C PRO A 138 -8.94 -12.34 -17.46
N SER A 139 -7.81 -12.08 -18.12
CA SER A 139 -7.34 -12.84 -19.28
C SER A 139 -6.41 -14.03 -18.97
N ASP A 140 -5.68 -14.01 -17.85
CA ASP A 140 -4.87 -15.14 -17.36
C ASP A 140 -5.44 -15.63 -16.02
N LYS A 141 -5.45 -16.94 -15.79
CA LYS A 141 -5.81 -17.55 -14.49
C LYS A 141 -4.89 -17.10 -13.37
N ASN A 142 -3.69 -16.64 -13.71
CA ASN A 142 -2.73 -16.05 -12.78
C ASN A 142 -3.13 -14.63 -12.32
N ASP A 143 -4.00 -13.92 -13.05
CA ASP A 143 -4.37 -12.53 -12.73
C ASP A 143 -5.38 -12.42 -11.58
N ASP A 144 -6.29 -13.39 -11.41
CA ASP A 144 -7.17 -13.42 -10.25
C ASP A 144 -6.42 -13.69 -8.94
N VAL A 145 -5.39 -14.54 -8.96
CA VAL A 145 -4.52 -14.77 -7.79
C VAL A 145 -3.80 -13.47 -7.40
N LYS A 146 -3.20 -12.77 -8.36
CA LYS A 146 -2.55 -11.48 -8.13
C LYS A 146 -3.54 -10.42 -7.63
N HIS A 147 -4.75 -10.37 -8.17
CA HIS A 147 -5.78 -9.42 -7.75
C HIS A 147 -6.23 -9.69 -6.30
N ILE A 148 -6.43 -10.95 -5.92
CA ILE A 148 -6.69 -11.35 -4.52
C ILE A 148 -5.53 -10.91 -3.60
N GLU A 149 -4.28 -11.09 -4.02
CA GLU A 149 -3.11 -10.60 -3.25
C GLU A 149 -3.09 -9.06 -3.11
N ARG A 150 -3.51 -8.30 -4.13
CA ARG A 150 -3.62 -6.83 -4.03
C ARG A 150 -4.78 -6.39 -3.15
N MET A 151 -5.95 -7.01 -3.27
CA MET A 151 -7.08 -6.75 -2.38
C MET A 151 -6.73 -7.06 -0.92
N ALA A 152 -6.04 -8.18 -0.67
CA ALA A 152 -5.52 -8.52 0.66
C ALA A 152 -4.53 -7.48 1.19
N MET A 153 -3.66 -6.91 0.34
CA MET A 153 -2.76 -5.82 0.73
C MET A 153 -3.52 -4.52 1.03
N VAL A 154 -4.50 -4.13 0.22
CA VAL A 154 -5.34 -2.93 0.48
C VAL A 154 -6.07 -3.09 1.82
N HIS A 155 -6.68 -4.26 2.08
CA HIS A 155 -7.24 -4.62 3.38
C HIS A 155 -6.21 -4.48 4.51
N TYR A 156 -5.05 -5.12 4.41
CA TYR A 156 -4.01 -5.05 5.43
C TYR A 156 -3.55 -3.61 5.72
N LEU A 157 -3.42 -2.77 4.68
CA LEU A 157 -3.03 -1.36 4.83
C LEU A 157 -4.08 -0.51 5.56
N LEU A 158 -5.37 -0.81 5.38
CA LEU A 158 -6.48 -0.15 6.07
C LEU A 158 -6.68 -0.72 7.48
N ASP A 159 -6.86 -2.04 7.58
CA ASP A 159 -7.31 -2.75 8.79
C ASP A 159 -6.20 -3.06 9.80
N VAL A 160 -4.93 -3.19 9.37
CA VAL A 160 -3.81 -3.67 10.20
C VAL A 160 -2.65 -2.66 10.30
N VAL A 161 -2.43 -1.84 9.26
CA VAL A 161 -1.52 -0.70 9.34
C VAL A 161 -2.22 0.56 9.85
N GLY A 162 -3.53 0.70 9.61
CA GLY A 162 -4.30 1.86 10.03
C GLY A 162 -3.99 3.12 9.21
N LEU A 163 -3.75 2.97 7.90
CA LEU A 163 -3.55 4.12 7.03
C LEU A 163 -4.88 4.86 6.80
N ASP A 164 -4.84 6.19 6.96
CA ASP A 164 -5.98 7.06 6.66
C ASP A 164 -6.36 6.97 5.18
N VAL A 165 -7.60 6.59 4.92
CA VAL A 165 -8.19 6.40 3.58
C VAL A 165 -8.39 7.71 2.83
N ASN A 166 -8.26 8.86 3.49
CA ASN A 166 -8.30 10.20 2.90
C ASN A 166 -6.95 10.93 2.94
N ALA A 167 -5.87 10.27 3.37
CA ALA A 167 -4.55 10.88 3.36
C ALA A 167 -4.12 11.25 1.91
N PRO A 168 -3.54 12.44 1.66
CA PRO A 168 -3.14 12.83 0.31
C PRO A 168 -1.82 12.16 -0.11
N ASP A 169 -1.64 11.93 -1.42
CA ASP A 169 -0.45 11.30 -2.00
C ASP A 169 0.88 12.06 -1.76
N GLN A 170 0.78 13.32 -1.32
CA GLN A 170 1.88 14.19 -0.90
C GLN A 170 1.35 15.35 -0.03
N PRO A 171 2.22 16.13 0.64
CA PRO A 171 1.80 17.20 1.54
C PRO A 171 0.96 18.27 0.83
N VAL A 172 -0.05 18.81 1.53
CA VAL A 172 -0.95 19.83 0.99
C VAL A 172 -0.17 21.01 0.38
N GLY A 173 -0.52 21.39 -0.85
CA GLY A 173 0.16 22.43 -1.63
C GLY A 173 1.45 22.01 -2.35
N SER A 174 1.88 20.74 -2.22
CA SER A 174 3.01 20.19 -2.97
C SER A 174 2.64 19.81 -4.41
N LYS A 175 3.61 19.97 -5.32
CA LYS A 175 3.63 19.38 -6.68
C LYS A 175 4.99 18.71 -6.94
N ILE A 176 5.42 17.91 -5.97
CA ILE A 176 6.74 17.28 -5.93
C ILE A 176 6.72 15.89 -6.59
N LEU A 177 5.63 15.13 -6.46
CA LEU A 177 5.52 13.82 -7.11
C LEU A 177 4.80 13.95 -8.46
N PRO A 178 5.32 13.34 -9.54
CA PRO A 178 4.55 13.14 -10.77
C PRO A 178 3.48 12.06 -10.53
N MET A 179 2.42 12.09 -11.35
CA MET A 179 1.31 11.13 -11.27
C MET A 179 0.71 11.10 -9.85
N HIS A 180 0.39 12.31 -9.38
CA HIS A 180 -0.47 12.58 -8.23
C HIS A 180 -1.93 12.63 -8.68
N SER A 181 -2.83 12.07 -7.86
CA SER A 181 -4.27 12.00 -8.13
C SER A 181 -5.11 12.48 -6.94
N GLY A 182 -4.51 12.75 -5.78
CA GLY A 182 -5.20 13.24 -4.59
C GLY A 182 -5.18 12.22 -3.46
N THR A 183 -6.33 11.61 -3.18
CA THR A 183 -6.52 10.55 -2.16
C THR A 183 -6.52 9.15 -2.81
N PRO A 184 -6.46 8.04 -2.05
CA PRO A 184 -6.43 6.69 -2.59
C PRO A 184 -7.59 6.36 -3.54
N ILE A 185 -8.81 6.81 -3.24
CA ILE A 185 -9.98 6.53 -4.10
C ILE A 185 -9.89 7.19 -5.48
N CYS A 186 -9.16 8.31 -5.62
CA CYS A 186 -8.89 8.94 -6.91
C CYS A 186 -7.98 8.11 -7.83
N TYR A 187 -7.28 7.09 -7.31
CA TYR A 187 -6.50 6.14 -8.12
C TYR A 187 -7.35 5.02 -8.73
N ILE A 188 -8.62 4.85 -8.33
CA ILE A 188 -9.56 3.94 -9.02
C ILE A 188 -9.98 4.54 -10.38
N SER A 189 -10.30 5.84 -10.41
CA SER A 189 -10.79 6.55 -11.60
C SER A 189 -9.81 6.62 -12.78
N ASP A 190 -8.52 6.31 -12.59
CA ASP A 190 -7.54 6.24 -13.67
C ASP A 190 -7.18 4.79 -14.12
N GLY A 191 -7.79 3.77 -13.51
CA GLY A 191 -7.59 2.37 -13.87
C GLY A 191 -7.79 2.09 -15.37
N MET A 192 -7.06 1.11 -15.90
CA MET A 192 -7.24 0.68 -17.30
C MET A 192 -8.50 -0.18 -17.46
N LEU A 193 -9.15 -0.02 -18.61
CA LEU A 193 -10.39 -0.71 -18.99
C LEU A 193 -10.22 -2.24 -18.93
N GLY A 194 -10.99 -2.94 -18.07
CA GLY A 194 -11.04 -4.41 -18.13
C GLY A 194 -11.60 -5.17 -16.92
N ARG A 195 -11.51 -4.64 -15.69
CA ARG A 195 -12.03 -5.29 -14.47
C ARG A 195 -13.06 -4.41 -13.74
N ASP A 196 -14.06 -5.07 -13.16
CA ASP A 196 -15.00 -4.49 -12.20
C ASP A 196 -14.24 -4.02 -10.94
N ASN A 197 -14.32 -2.72 -10.62
CA ASN A 197 -13.66 -2.11 -9.46
C ASN A 197 -14.63 -1.85 -8.28
N ARG A 198 -15.84 -2.38 -8.33
CA ARG A 198 -16.89 -2.19 -7.34
C ARG A 198 -16.48 -2.62 -5.93
N GLU A 199 -15.89 -3.81 -5.79
CA GLU A 199 -15.45 -4.34 -4.49
C GLU A 199 -14.43 -3.40 -3.82
N LEU A 200 -13.42 -2.97 -4.58
CA LEU A 200 -12.40 -2.01 -4.15
C LEU A 200 -13.00 -0.64 -3.82
N THR A 201 -13.92 -0.16 -4.65
CA THR A 201 -14.64 1.12 -4.44
C THR A 201 -15.46 1.08 -3.15
N TRP A 202 -16.25 0.03 -2.96
CA TRP A 202 -17.09 -0.16 -1.79
C TRP A 202 -16.25 -0.35 -0.51
N LEU A 203 -15.10 -1.04 -0.60
CA LEU A 203 -14.15 -1.18 0.50
C LEU A 203 -13.59 0.16 0.99
N LEU A 204 -13.21 1.07 0.08
CA LEU A 204 -12.73 2.40 0.46
C LEU A 204 -13.87 3.26 1.04
N LEU A 205 -15.05 3.25 0.43
CA LEU A 205 -16.22 4.00 0.91
C LEU A 205 -16.68 3.52 2.30
N ASP A 206 -16.72 2.21 2.55
CA ASP A 206 -17.03 1.62 3.87
C ASP A 206 -16.08 2.06 4.98
N ARG A 207 -14.87 2.50 4.59
CA ARG A 207 -13.80 2.95 5.50
C ARG A 207 -13.76 4.47 5.62
N GLY A 208 -14.69 5.18 4.97
CA GLY A 208 -14.86 6.62 5.07
C GLY A 208 -14.15 7.44 3.98
N ALA A 209 -13.79 6.84 2.84
CA ALA A 209 -13.24 7.59 1.71
C ALA A 209 -14.26 8.62 1.18
N ASP A 210 -13.80 9.85 0.94
CA ASP A 210 -14.59 10.86 0.23
C ASP A 210 -14.43 10.70 -1.30
N PRO A 211 -15.46 10.29 -2.05
CA PRO A 211 -15.39 10.15 -3.48
C PRO A 211 -15.48 11.49 -4.24
N THR A 212 -15.64 12.64 -3.57
CA THR A 212 -15.99 13.93 -4.23
C THR A 212 -15.00 14.35 -5.32
N ASP A 213 -13.68 14.30 -5.07
CA ASP A 213 -12.69 14.61 -6.12
C ASP A 213 -12.56 13.46 -7.14
N ALA A 214 -12.71 12.20 -6.75
CA ALA A 214 -12.70 11.07 -7.69
C ALA A 214 -13.85 11.16 -8.70
N LEU A 215 -15.08 11.46 -8.24
CA LEU A 215 -16.27 11.68 -9.08
C LEU A 215 -16.09 12.85 -10.06
N ARG A 216 -15.30 13.86 -9.69
CA ARG A 216 -15.02 15.03 -10.52
C ARG A 216 -14.07 14.72 -11.69
N PHE A 217 -13.20 13.72 -11.53
CA PHE A 217 -12.20 13.32 -12.55
C PHE A 217 -12.50 11.96 -13.19
N ALA A 218 -13.57 11.27 -12.77
CA ALA A 218 -14.03 10.02 -13.36
C ALA A 218 -14.30 10.17 -14.87
N LYS A 219 -13.82 9.19 -15.63
CA LYS A 219 -14.01 9.11 -17.09
C LYS A 219 -15.48 8.77 -17.37
N SER A 220 -16.05 9.32 -18.45
CA SER A 220 -17.50 9.21 -18.75
C SER A 220 -17.96 7.79 -19.13
N ASP A 221 -17.01 6.89 -19.33
CA ASP A 221 -17.13 5.46 -19.63
C ASP A 221 -16.77 4.57 -18.43
N SER A 222 -16.66 5.14 -17.22
CA SER A 222 -16.37 4.42 -15.97
C SER A 222 -17.62 4.26 -15.09
N ASP A 223 -17.91 3.02 -14.68
CA ASP A 223 -19.03 2.68 -13.80
C ASP A 223 -18.90 3.24 -12.36
N PHE A 224 -17.73 3.79 -11.99
CA PHE A 224 -17.42 4.32 -10.65
C PHE A 224 -18.48 5.29 -10.10
N ALA A 225 -19.07 6.13 -10.95
CA ALA A 225 -20.11 7.08 -10.53
C ALA A 225 -21.42 6.39 -10.12
N GLU A 226 -21.75 5.26 -10.75
CA GLU A 226 -22.90 4.43 -10.41
C GLU A 226 -22.59 3.51 -9.21
N ASP A 227 -21.38 2.96 -9.10
CA ASP A 227 -20.95 2.19 -7.92
C ASP A 227 -21.03 3.01 -6.62
N VAL A 228 -20.57 4.26 -6.64
CA VAL A 228 -20.66 5.19 -5.48
C VAL A 228 -22.13 5.49 -5.14
N LYS A 229 -23.02 5.55 -6.13
CA LYS A 229 -24.45 5.84 -5.99
C LYS A 229 -25.22 4.62 -5.47
N GLU A 230 -24.90 3.42 -5.95
CA GLU A 230 -25.45 2.17 -5.42
C GLU A 230 -24.97 1.91 -3.98
N TRP A 231 -23.70 2.18 -3.67
CA TRP A 231 -23.18 2.08 -2.30
C TRP A 231 -23.93 3.01 -1.33
N LYS A 232 -24.18 4.27 -1.72
CA LYS A 232 -24.99 5.22 -0.92
C LYS A 232 -26.41 4.69 -0.70
N ALA A 233 -27.09 4.25 -1.75
CA ALA A 233 -28.45 3.70 -1.66
C ALA A 233 -28.52 2.38 -0.87
N TRP A 234 -27.41 1.63 -0.77
CA TRP A 234 -27.29 0.47 0.11
C TRP A 234 -27.07 0.88 1.58
N LYS A 235 -26.18 1.84 1.86
CA LYS A 235 -25.97 2.39 3.20
C LYS A 235 -27.22 3.01 3.79
N GLU A 236 -28.00 3.75 3.00
CA GLU A 236 -29.26 4.36 3.44
C GLU A 236 -30.28 3.31 3.91
N LYS A 237 -30.39 2.17 3.20
CA LYS A 237 -31.25 1.05 3.61
C LYS A 237 -30.77 0.42 4.92
N GLN A 238 -29.48 0.10 5.02
CA GLN A 238 -28.88 -0.45 6.24
C GLN A 238 -28.98 0.51 7.45
N GLY A 239 -29.00 1.83 7.21
CA GLY A 239 -29.21 2.84 8.25
C GLY A 239 -30.68 2.96 8.71
N GLY A 240 -31.65 2.77 7.81
CA GLY A 240 -33.08 2.85 8.10
C GLY A 240 -33.54 1.78 9.11
N ASP A 241 -33.19 0.51 8.85
CA ASP A 241 -33.58 -0.64 9.67
C ASP A 241 -33.09 -0.53 11.13
N GLY A 242 -32.03 0.24 11.38
CA GLY A 242 -31.45 0.46 12.70
C GLY A 242 -32.14 1.51 13.59
N TRP A 243 -33.00 2.37 13.03
CA TRP A 243 -33.60 3.50 13.77
C TRP A 243 -34.96 3.15 14.41
N GLU A 244 -35.87 2.52 13.65
CA GLU A 244 -37.23 2.22 14.14
C GLU A 244 -37.23 1.27 15.35
N ALA A 245 -36.30 0.31 15.37
CA ALA A 245 -36.11 -0.64 16.46
C ALA A 245 -35.84 0.01 17.84
N LYS A 246 -35.42 1.29 17.89
CA LYS A 246 -35.10 2.01 19.14
C LYS A 246 -36.19 2.95 19.66
N GLN A 247 -37.31 3.12 18.95
CA GLN A 247 -38.44 3.93 19.45
C GLN A 247 -39.67 3.09 19.87
N GLY A 248 -39.73 1.80 19.50
CA GLY A 248 -40.87 0.94 19.84
C GLY A 248 -41.00 0.56 21.34
N CYS A 249 -39.92 0.65 22.12
CA CYS A 249 -39.87 0.10 23.49
C CYS A 249 -39.85 1.17 24.60
N ASN A 250 -40.82 2.08 24.61
CA ASN A 250 -41.01 2.99 25.76
C ASN A 250 -42.45 3.53 25.95
N ARG A 251 -43.48 2.67 25.78
CA ARG A 251 -44.88 3.10 25.99
C ARG A 251 -45.89 2.00 26.35
N ARG A 252 -45.67 1.28 27.47
CA ARG A 252 -46.71 0.45 28.15
C ARG A 252 -46.29 0.01 29.55
N GLU A 253 -46.36 0.90 30.54
CA GLU A 253 -46.53 0.54 31.96
C GLU A 253 -46.89 1.78 32.80
N ALA A 254 -48.18 2.11 32.85
CA ALA A 254 -48.76 3.09 33.78
C ALA A 254 -50.30 2.93 33.78
N LYS A 255 -50.90 2.93 34.98
CA LYS A 255 -52.31 2.55 35.28
C LYS A 255 -52.58 1.03 35.15
N GLU A 256 -53.45 0.42 35.95
CA GLU A 256 -54.37 0.96 36.98
C GLU A 256 -54.03 0.51 38.41
N GLY A 257 -54.61 1.17 39.43
CA GLY A 257 -54.53 0.76 40.83
C GLY A 257 -55.63 1.42 41.70
N GLY A 258 -56.21 0.65 42.63
CA GLY A 258 -57.42 0.99 43.41
C GLY A 258 -58.73 0.68 42.68
N ASP A 259 -59.88 0.45 43.33
CA ASP A 259 -60.26 0.25 44.76
C ASP A 259 -61.74 -0.30 44.76
N SER A 260 -62.39 -0.91 45.77
CA SER A 260 -62.11 -1.20 47.20
C SER A 260 -63.05 -2.31 47.73
N LYS A 261 -62.64 -3.03 48.81
CA LYS A 261 -63.52 -3.67 49.84
C LYS A 261 -64.48 -4.81 49.36
N CYS A 262 -65.08 -5.68 50.20
CA CYS A 262 -65.17 -5.80 51.67
C CYS A 262 -65.60 -7.22 52.11
N CYS A 263 -65.23 -7.64 53.34
CA CYS A 263 -65.90 -8.68 54.17
C CYS A 263 -65.86 -10.14 53.62
N VAL A 264 -66.20 -11.21 54.36
CA VAL A 264 -67.12 -11.41 55.52
C VAL A 264 -66.55 -12.36 56.58
N GLN A 265 -66.82 -12.02 57.86
CA GLN A 265 -66.81 -12.81 59.12
C GLN A 265 -65.73 -13.90 59.30
#